data_AF-A0A0C3H678-F1
#
_entry.id   AF-A0A0C3H678-F1
#
_cell.length_a   1.000
_cell.length_b   1.000
_cell.length_c   1.000
_cell.angle_alpha   90.00
_cell.angle_beta   90.00
_cell.angle_gamma   90.00
#
_symmetry.space_group_name_H-M   'P 1'
#
loop_
_entity.id
_entity.type
_entity.pdbx_description
1 polymer ?
#
loop_
_entity_poly.entity_id
_entity_poly.type
_entity_poly.pdbx_seq_one_letter_code
_entity_poly.pdbx_strand_id
1 'polypeptide(L)' 'MKIFHRSPSETESAKLLDTEGVEEVSLPEETIREIARVLKKSGEELPPNGRVFREWEVGMLERFEG' A
#
# COMPACT_ATOMS: atom_id res chain seq x y z
N MET A 1 -4.05 11.96 -2.86
CA MET A 1 -3.10 11.79 -1.73
C MET A 1 -2.09 10.72 -2.10
N LYS A 2 -0.79 10.94 -1.88
CA LYS A 2 0.25 9.93 -2.14
C LYS A 2 0.26 8.90 -1.02
N ILE A 3 0.31 7.62 -1.37
CA ILE A 3 0.43 6.51 -0.43
C ILE A 3 1.67 5.70 -0.76
N PHE A 4 2.38 5.28 0.29
CA PHE A 4 3.48 4.33 0.21
C PHE A 4 2.98 2.98 0.68
N HIS A 5 3.15 1.96 -0.15
CA HIS A 5 2.73 0.59 0.16
C HIS A 5 3.83 -0.41 -0.18
N ARG A 6 3.82 -1.53 0.52
CA ARG A 6 4.70 -2.68 0.26
C ARG A 6 4.04 -3.95 0.80
N SER A 7 4.46 -5.09 0.27
CA SER A 7 4.10 -6.40 0.82
C SER A 7 5.24 -6.91 1.70
N PRO A 8 5.14 -6.82 3.04
CA PRO A 8 6.15 -7.35 3.95
C PRO A 8 6.22 -8.89 3.88
N SER A 9 7.39 -9.46 4.17
CA SER A 9 7.54 -10.90 4.42
C SER A 9 6.84 -11.32 5.73
N GLU A 10 6.57 -12.62 5.92
CA GLU A 10 5.96 -13.14 7.17
C GLU A 10 6.72 -12.68 8.42
N THR A 11 8.05 -12.74 8.39
CA THR A 11 8.92 -12.31 9.50
C THR A 11 8.81 -10.81 9.78
N GLU A 12 8.62 -9.98 8.75
CA GLU A 12 8.42 -8.54 8.92
C GLU A 12 7.01 -8.21 9.40
N SER A 13 6.00 -8.90 8.88
CA SER A 13 4.61 -8.77 9.31
C SER A 13 4.48 -9.03 10.81
N ALA A 14 5.11 -10.09 11.32
CA ALA A 14 5.12 -10.39 12.75
C ALA A 14 5.71 -9.23 13.60
N LYS A 15 6.78 -8.58 13.13
CA LYS A 15 7.39 -7.44 13.82
C LYS A 15 6.55 -6.17 13.75
N LEU A 16 5.78 -5.99 12.67
CA LEU A 16 4.91 -4.83 12.48
C LEU A 16 3.76 -4.82 13.49
N LEU A 17 3.25 -5.99 13.89
CA LEU A 17 2.20 -6.11 14.90
C LEU A 17 2.62 -5.58 16.28
N ASP A 18 3.92 -5.61 16.59
CA ASP A 18 4.47 -5.10 17.84
C ASP A 18 4.87 -3.61 17.76
N THR A 19 4.65 -2.94 16.62
CA THR A 19 5.09 -1.56 16.41
C THR A 19 4.00 -0.55 16.82
N GLU A 20 4.35 0.41 17.67
CA GLU A 20 3.43 1.49 18.06
C GLU A 20 2.95 2.30 16.86
N GLY A 21 1.65 2.59 16.80
CA GLY A 21 1.02 3.31 15.70
C GLY A 21 0.69 2.46 14.47
N VAL A 22 0.84 1.14 14.55
CA VAL A 22 0.34 0.18 13.56
C VAL A 22 -1.01 -0.37 14.04
N GLU A 23 -1.98 -0.41 13.14
CA GLU A 23 -3.27 -1.04 13.36
C GLU A 23 -3.43 -2.21 12.39
N GLU A 24 -3.76 -3.38 12.94
CA GLU A 24 -4.08 -4.56 12.14
C GLU A 24 -5.55 -4.51 11.71
N VAL A 25 -5.80 -4.66 10.41
CA VAL A 25 -7.16 -4.68 9.85
C VAL A 25 -7.35 -5.97 9.06
N SER A 26 -8.31 -6.79 9.46
CA SER A 26 -8.70 -7.98 8.72
C SER A 26 -9.71 -7.60 7.62
N LEU A 27 -9.37 -7.91 6.37
CA LEU A 27 -10.22 -7.69 5.20
C LEU A 27 -10.40 -8.99 4.42
N PRO A 28 -11.49 -9.14 3.66
CA PRO A 28 -11.63 -10.24 2.72
C PRO A 28 -10.48 -10.25 1.71
N GLU A 29 -10.02 -11.43 1.32
CA GLU A 29 -8.87 -11.59 0.43
C GLU A 29 -9.06 -10.86 -0.91
N GLU A 30 -10.28 -10.90 -1.46
CA GLU A 30 -10.64 -10.20 -2.68
C GLU A 30 -10.47 -8.68 -2.55
N THR A 31 -10.77 -8.13 -1.37
CA THR A 31 -10.64 -6.70 -1.09
C THR A 31 -9.16 -6.31 -1.03
N ILE A 32 -8.33 -7.11 -0.38
CA ILE A 32 -6.87 -6.89 -0.31
C ILE A 32 -6.27 -6.90 -1.72
N ARG A 33 -6.65 -7.87 -2.55
CA ARG A 33 -6.21 -7.97 -3.95
C ARG A 33 -6.66 -6.78 -4.78
N GLU A 34 -7.88 -6.28 -4.56
CA GLU A 34 -8.38 -5.09 -5.25
C GLU A 34 -7.60 -3.84 -4.85
N ILE A 35 -7.38 -3.61 -3.55
CA ILE A 35 -6.58 -2.49 -3.04
C ILE A 35 -5.19 -2.51 -3.66
N ALA A 36 -4.51 -3.66 -3.67
CA ALA A 36 -3.19 -3.80 -4.27
C ALA A 36 -3.20 -3.47 -5.77
N ARG A 37 -4.24 -3.91 -6.51
CA ARG A 37 -4.39 -3.63 -7.94
C ARG A 37 -4.61 -2.13 -8.20
N VAL A 38 -5.50 -1.49 -7.44
CA VAL A 38 -5.81 -0.06 -7.58
C VAL A 38 -4.58 0.78 -7.27
N LEU A 39 -3.88 0.49 -6.17
CA LEU A 39 -2.66 1.20 -5.79
C LEU A 39 -1.58 1.05 -6.86
N LYS A 40 -1.33 -0.16 -7.35
CA LYS A 40 -0.36 -0.41 -8.42
C LYS A 40 -0.71 0.36 -9.70
N LYS A 41 -1.96 0.28 -10.14
CA LYS A 41 -2.44 1.00 -11.34
C LYS A 41 -2.31 2.50 -11.18
N SER A 42 -2.69 3.05 -10.02
CA SER A 42 -2.56 4.48 -9.75
C SER A 42 -1.11 4.97 -9.75
N GLY A 43 -0.15 4.10 -9.40
CA GLY A 43 1.27 4.40 -9.51
C GLY A 43 1.76 4.55 -10.96
N GLU A 44 1.07 3.97 -11.94
CA GLU A 44 1.45 4.09 -13.36
C GLU A 44 1.27 5.52 -13.90
N GLU A 45 0.37 6.30 -13.28
CA GLU A 45 0.16 7.72 -13.57
C GLU A 45 1.34 8.60 -13.11
N LEU A 46 2.21 8.06 -12.25
CA LEU A 46 3.44 8.75 -11.85
C LEU A 46 4.54 8.53 -12.90
N PRO A 47 5.44 9.52 -13.09
CA PRO A 47 6.65 9.33 -13.86
C PRO A 47 7.45 8.11 -13.36
N PRO A 48 8.17 7.37 -14.23
CA PRO A 48 8.85 6.13 -13.85
C PRO A 48 9.76 6.25 -12.61
N ASN A 49 10.42 7.39 -12.44
CA ASN A 49 11.28 7.69 -11.28
C ASN A 49 10.51 8.00 -9.98
N GLY A 50 9.20 8.24 -10.06
CA GLY A 50 8.33 8.53 -8.92
C GLY A 50 7.54 7.33 -8.40
N ARG A 51 7.61 6.17 -9.09
CA ARG A 51 6.84 4.96 -8.76
C ARG A 51 7.37 4.18 -7.56
N VAL A 52 8.63 4.38 -7.22
CA VAL A 52 9.31 3.72 -6.12
C VAL A 52 10.09 4.75 -5.31
N PHE A 53 10.02 4.63 -3.99
CA PHE A 53 10.83 5.42 -3.06
C PHE A 53 11.47 4.49 -2.03
N ARG A 54 12.80 4.32 -2.10
CA ARG A 54 13.52 3.27 -1.37
C ARG A 54 12.92 1.90 -1.70
N GLU A 55 12.52 1.10 -0.71
CA GLU A 55 11.82 -0.18 -0.91
C GLU A 55 10.28 -0.06 -1.06
N TRP A 56 9.72 1.14 -1.10
CA TRP A 56 8.27 1.35 -1.11
C TRP A 56 7.73 1.66 -2.50
N GLU A 57 6.65 0.98 -2.88
CA GLU A 57 5.86 1.36 -4.04
C GLU A 57 5.00 2.58 -3.72
N VAL A 58 4.79 3.42 -4.73
CA VAL A 58 3.98 4.62 -4.62
C VAL A 58 2.68 4.45 -5.40
N GLY A 59 1.57 4.56 -4.66
CA GLY A 59 0.23 4.70 -5.22
C GLY A 59 -0.34 6.10 -4.98
N MET A 60 -1.42 6.41 -5.69
CA MET A 60 -2.26 7.57 -5.45
C MET A 60 -3.64 7.11 -5.01
N LEU A 61 -4.08 7.59 -3.84
CA LEU A 61 -5.49 7.54 -3.48
C LEU A 61 -6.15 8.84 -3.89
N GLU A 62 -7.19 8.72 -4.71
CA GLU A 62 -8.14 9.81 -4.92
C GLU A 62 -9.02 9.93 -3.68
N ARG A 63 -9.42 11.16 -3.37
CA ARG A 63 -10.42 11.37 -2.34
C ARG A 63 -11.74 10.86 -2.91
N PHE A 64 -12.46 10.04 -2.14
CA PHE A 64 -13.83 9.69 -2.53
C PHE A 64 -14.67 10.97 -2.49
N GLU A 65 -14.99 11.50 -3.67
CA GLU A 65 -15.97 12.57 -3.85
C GLU A 65 -17.33 11.91 -4.08
N GLY A 66 -18.07 11.75 -2.98
CA GLY A 66 -19.46 11.30 -2.99
C GLY A 66 -20.43 12.48 -2.94
#